data_AF-A0A383VKS9-F1
#
_entry.id   AF-A0A383VKS9-F1
#
_cell.length_a   1.000
_cell.length_b   1.000
_cell.length_c   1.000
_cell.angle_alpha   90.00
_cell.angle_beta   90.00
_cell.angle_gamma   90.00
#
_symmetry.space_group_name_H-M   'P 1'
#
loop_
_entity.id
_entity.type
_entity.pdbx_description
1 polymer ?
#
loop_
_entity_poly.entity_id
_entity_poly.type
_entity_poly.pdbx_seq_one_letter_code
_entity_poly.pdbx_strand_id
1 'polypeptide(L)'
;MLQQQLQALHQQQLTAQQEYAAVHAAQAGQGRRSDHQRRTEESCKQYRAAAPALACRVLEQQAAPPAHSSCSVCQQTGCTVRCFTCHPAAECHVLLCDSCDTQRHAAAHLHDRQQYVAAGHWQDLPSADTAAGYFPFKPTSCTGCGQSGCFEAEPCALQPLDYITRDGIIEAKRAGFKCTSCSTVVWQQAEDFLRILAWPASLSSSHVR
;
A
#
# COMPACT_ATOMS: atom_id res chain seq x y z
N MET A 1 -45.04 -14.88 35.39
CA MET A 1 -43.82 -15.73 35.34
C MET A 1 -42.69 -15.04 34.58
N LEU A 2 -42.85 -14.70 33.29
CA LEU A 2 -41.80 -14.01 32.50
C LEU A 2 -41.36 -12.65 33.09
N GLN A 3 -42.30 -11.86 33.59
CA GLN A 3 -41.99 -10.53 34.16
C GLN A 3 -41.17 -10.60 35.46
N GLN A 4 -41.40 -11.63 36.29
CA GLN A 4 -40.59 -11.87 37.49
C GLN A 4 -39.18 -12.38 37.14
N GLN A 5 -39.05 -13.20 36.09
CA GLN A 5 -37.75 -13.64 35.59
C GLN A 5 -36.92 -12.48 35.02
N LEU A 6 -37.54 -11.57 34.27
CA LEU A 6 -36.86 -10.37 33.75
C LEU A 6 -36.42 -9.42 34.86
N GLN A 7 -37.24 -9.24 35.90
CA GLN A 7 -36.87 -8.45 37.06
C GLN A 7 -35.69 -9.08 37.82
N ALA A 8 -35.70 -10.40 38.02
CA ALA A 8 -34.58 -11.09 38.67
C ALA A 8 -33.27 -10.97 37.88
N LEU A 9 -33.32 -11.13 36.54
CA LEU A 9 -32.16 -10.95 35.66
C LEU A 9 -31.63 -9.52 35.68
N HIS A 10 -32.51 -8.52 35.68
CA HIS A 10 -32.12 -7.12 35.75
C HIS A 10 -31.48 -6.78 37.10
N GLN A 11 -32.05 -7.28 38.20
CA GLN A 11 -31.48 -7.12 39.54
C GLN A 11 -30.08 -7.75 39.61
N GLN A 12 -29.91 -8.95 39.04
CA GLN A 12 -28.63 -9.66 39.01
C GLN A 12 -27.58 -8.91 38.18
N GLN A 13 -27.97 -8.32 37.03
CA GLN A 13 -27.07 -7.47 36.24
C GLN A 13 -26.65 -6.21 37.00
N LEU A 14 -27.58 -5.56 37.71
CA LEU A 14 -27.29 -4.37 38.50
C LEU A 14 -26.30 -4.68 39.63
N THR A 15 -26.50 -5.79 40.35
CA THR A 15 -25.58 -6.22 41.41
C THR A 15 -24.19 -6.53 40.84
N ALA A 16 -24.11 -7.25 39.72
CA ALA A 16 -22.83 -7.55 39.08
C ALA A 16 -22.09 -6.28 38.60
N GLN A 17 -22.81 -5.29 38.07
CA GLN A 17 -22.23 -4.00 37.68
C GLN A 17 -21.73 -3.21 38.89
N GLN A 18 -22.48 -3.21 40.00
CA GLN A 18 -22.08 -2.55 41.23
C GLN A 18 -20.85 -3.20 41.86
N GLU A 19 -20.77 -4.53 41.87
CA GLU A 19 -19.60 -5.27 42.34
C GLU A 19 -18.37 -5.01 41.47
N TYR A 20 -18.52 -5.02 40.14
CA TYR A 20 -17.45 -4.67 39.20
C TYR A 20 -16.95 -3.24 39.42
N ALA A 21 -17.87 -2.27 39.56
CA ALA A 21 -17.53 -0.89 39.83
C ALA A 21 -16.84 -0.71 41.20
N ALA A 22 -17.28 -1.45 42.23
CA ALA A 22 -16.67 -1.40 43.56
C ALA A 22 -15.25 -1.99 43.57
N VAL A 23 -15.01 -3.10 42.85
CA VAL A 23 -13.67 -3.70 42.69
C VAL A 23 -12.73 -2.75 41.94
N HIS A 24 -13.19 -2.12 40.86
CA HIS A 24 -12.39 -1.15 40.12
C HIS A 24 -12.17 0.16 40.87
N ALA A 25 -13.15 0.63 41.65
CA ALA A 25 -12.99 1.79 42.53
C ALA A 25 -12.02 1.50 43.70
N ALA A 26 -12.04 0.29 44.26
CA ALA A 26 -11.08 -0.13 45.28
C ALA A 26 -9.64 -0.23 44.71
N GLN A 27 -9.49 -0.66 43.46
CA GLN A 27 -8.21 -0.63 42.74
C GLN A 27 -7.76 0.81 42.40
N ALA A 28 -8.69 1.73 42.13
CA ALA A 28 -8.40 3.15 41.92
C ALA A 28 -8.08 3.90 43.24
N GLY A 29 -8.60 3.43 44.38
CA GLY A 29 -8.39 4.01 45.71
C GLY A 29 -7.07 3.62 46.39
N GLN A 30 -6.38 2.59 45.90
CA GLN A 30 -5.03 2.24 46.37
C GLN A 30 -3.97 3.07 45.64
N GLY A 31 -3.83 4.32 46.08
CA GLY A 31 -2.74 5.32 45.95
C GLY A 31 -1.44 5.09 45.15
N ARG A 32 -1.40 4.27 44.09
CA ARG A 32 -0.32 4.22 43.10
C ARG A 32 -0.92 3.97 41.73
N ARG A 33 -0.92 5.01 40.89
CA ARG A 33 -1.11 4.86 39.45
C ARG A 33 -0.13 3.79 38.97
N SER A 34 -0.63 2.79 38.24
CA SER A 34 0.26 1.80 37.65
C SER A 34 1.21 2.50 36.67
N ASP A 35 2.42 1.97 36.49
CA ASP A 35 3.37 2.53 35.53
C ASP A 35 2.80 2.54 34.10
N HIS A 36 1.91 1.60 33.79
CA HIS A 36 1.17 1.59 32.53
C HIS A 36 0.23 2.80 32.41
N GLN A 37 -0.59 3.10 33.43
CA GLN A 37 -1.47 4.28 33.42
C GLN A 37 -0.67 5.57 33.28
N ARG A 38 0.45 5.70 33.99
CA ARG A 38 1.35 6.86 33.86
C ARG A 38 1.91 7.02 32.45
N ARG A 39 2.38 5.93 31.83
CA ARG A 39 2.87 5.94 30.45
C ARG A 39 1.79 6.34 29.46
N THR A 40 0.59 5.78 29.59
CA THR A 40 -0.54 6.11 28.71
C THR A 40 -0.93 7.58 28.81
N GLU A 41 -1.04 8.12 30.03
CA GLU A 41 -1.33 9.55 30.23
C GLU A 41 -0.25 10.46 29.65
N GLU A 42 1.03 10.09 29.82
CA GLU A 42 2.17 10.83 29.29
C GLU A 42 2.18 10.80 27.75
N SER A 43 1.97 9.63 27.14
CA SER A 43 1.81 9.50 25.69
C SER A 43 0.62 10.31 25.16
N CYS A 44 -0.51 10.33 25.87
CA CYS A 44 -1.65 11.17 25.49
C CYS A 44 -1.34 12.67 25.56
N LYS A 45 -0.60 13.12 26.58
CA LYS A 45 -0.15 14.52 26.69
C LYS A 45 0.80 14.89 25.56
N GLN A 46 1.77 14.03 25.27
CA GLN A 46 2.72 14.21 24.17
C GLN A 46 2.02 14.25 22.82
N TYR A 47 1.08 13.33 22.57
CA TYR A 47 0.28 13.35 21.36
C TYR A 47 -0.54 14.64 21.24
N ARG A 48 -1.24 15.07 22.29
CA ARG A 48 -2.01 16.33 22.26
C ARG A 48 -1.15 17.55 22.00
N ALA A 49 0.06 17.58 22.55
CA ALA A 49 1.02 18.66 22.30
C ALA A 49 1.54 18.63 20.84
N ALA A 50 1.77 17.44 20.27
CA ALA A 50 2.28 17.26 18.92
C ALA A 50 1.20 17.31 17.82
N ALA A 51 -0.06 17.02 18.16
CA ALA A 51 -1.15 16.83 17.21
C ALA A 51 -1.35 18.03 16.27
N PRO A 52 -1.29 19.30 16.70
CA PRO A 52 -1.40 20.43 15.79
C PRO A 52 -0.28 20.45 14.75
N ALA A 53 0.97 20.22 15.16
CA ALA A 53 2.11 20.19 14.25
C ALA A 53 2.03 18.99 13.29
N LEU A 54 1.59 17.83 13.77
CA LEU A 54 1.34 16.65 12.93
C LEU A 54 0.25 16.93 11.89
N ALA A 55 -0.86 17.55 12.30
CA ALA A 55 -1.95 17.93 11.40
C ALA A 55 -1.47 18.91 10.33
N CYS A 56 -0.72 19.96 10.70
CA CYS A 56 -0.13 20.90 9.74
C CYS A 56 0.78 20.17 8.73
N ARG A 57 1.69 19.30 9.20
CA ARG A 57 2.59 18.55 8.30
C ARG A 57 1.82 17.63 7.35
N VAL A 58 0.76 16.97 7.81
CA VAL A 58 -0.09 16.14 6.96
C VAL A 58 -0.81 16.99 5.91
N LEU A 59 -1.34 18.15 6.29
CA LEU A 59 -1.98 19.08 5.36
C LEU A 59 -0.99 19.63 4.33
N GLU A 60 0.23 19.97 4.74
CA GLU A 60 1.31 20.41 3.85
C GLU A 60 1.70 19.31 2.85
N GLN A 61 1.77 18.04 3.29
CA GLN A 61 2.03 16.90 2.41
C GLN A 61 0.89 16.65 1.41
N GLN A 62 -0.33 17.05 1.74
CA GLN A 62 -1.51 16.86 0.89
C GLN A 62 -1.83 18.08 0.03
N ALA A 63 -1.11 19.19 0.19
CA ALA A 63 -1.31 20.38 -0.59
C ALA A 63 -1.03 20.13 -2.09
N ALA A 64 -1.71 20.91 -2.93
CA ALA A 64 -1.42 20.97 -4.36
C ALA A 64 0.06 21.30 -4.60
N PRO A 65 0.68 20.76 -5.66
CA PRO A 65 2.01 21.21 -6.05
C PRO A 65 1.96 22.73 -6.32
N PRO A 66 2.93 23.52 -5.81
CA PRO A 66 3.01 24.95 -6.08
C PRO A 66 2.89 25.26 -7.59
N ALA A 67 2.24 26.37 -7.95
CA ALA A 67 2.04 26.74 -9.38
C ALA A 67 3.36 26.90 -10.17
N HIS A 68 4.45 27.20 -9.47
CA HIS A 68 5.80 27.34 -10.03
C HIS A 68 6.63 26.04 -9.94
N SER A 69 6.04 24.93 -9.53
CA SER A 69 6.71 23.63 -9.49
C SER A 69 7.09 23.20 -10.91
N SER A 70 8.36 22.89 -11.11
CA SER A 70 8.88 22.41 -12.39
C SER A 70 9.20 20.92 -12.36
N CYS A 71 9.12 20.29 -13.52
CA CYS A 71 9.56 18.91 -13.71
C CYS A 71 11.04 18.83 -13.41
N SER A 72 11.44 17.91 -12.52
CA SER A 72 12.86 17.69 -12.19
C SER A 72 13.70 17.21 -13.38
N VAL A 73 13.07 16.83 -14.50
CA VAL A 73 13.74 16.39 -15.74
C VAL A 73 13.71 17.48 -16.80
N CYS A 74 12.53 17.91 -17.25
CA CYS A 74 12.39 18.82 -18.39
C CYS A 74 12.14 20.29 -18.02
N GLN A 75 12.04 20.62 -16.73
CA GLN A 75 11.77 21.97 -16.20
C GLN A 75 10.42 22.59 -16.62
N GLN A 76 9.54 21.84 -17.27
CA GLN A 76 8.18 22.30 -17.57
C GLN A 76 7.37 22.49 -16.28
N THR A 77 6.58 23.57 -16.21
CA THR A 77 5.70 23.86 -15.07
C THR A 77 4.39 23.07 -15.15
N GLY A 78 3.65 23.01 -14.04
CA GLY A 78 2.36 22.30 -13.98
C GLY A 78 2.50 20.80 -13.78
N CYS A 79 3.55 20.36 -13.09
CA CYS A 79 3.77 18.95 -12.76
C CYS A 79 2.79 18.48 -11.69
N THR A 80 2.15 17.36 -11.95
CA THR A 80 1.13 16.76 -11.07
C THR A 80 1.58 15.43 -10.50
N VAL A 81 2.70 14.85 -10.96
CA VAL A 81 3.19 13.57 -10.46
C VAL A 81 4.34 13.78 -9.50
N ARG A 82 4.30 13.16 -8.33
CA ARG A 82 5.45 13.07 -7.43
C ARG A 82 5.89 11.63 -7.27
N CYS A 83 7.20 11.40 -7.26
CA CYS A 83 7.79 10.09 -6.99
C CYS A 83 8.68 10.17 -5.76
N PHE A 84 8.44 9.30 -4.79
CA PHE A 84 9.22 9.24 -3.54
C PHE A 84 10.50 8.42 -3.67
N THR A 85 10.63 7.63 -4.74
CA THR A 85 11.76 6.70 -4.94
C THR A 85 12.86 7.26 -5.85
N CYS A 86 12.52 8.14 -6.79
CA CYS A 86 13.48 8.67 -7.77
C CYS A 86 14.49 9.70 -7.23
N HIS A 87 14.47 10.01 -5.93
CA HIS A 87 15.31 11.04 -5.35
C HIS A 87 16.65 10.47 -4.84
N PRO A 88 17.80 11.07 -5.20
CA PRO A 88 19.12 10.58 -4.79
C PRO A 88 19.51 10.92 -3.32
N ALA A 89 18.77 11.80 -2.64
CA ALA A 89 18.97 12.15 -1.23
C ALA A 89 17.69 11.94 -0.40
N ALA A 90 17.80 11.46 0.84
CA ALA A 90 16.71 10.84 1.61
C ALA A 90 15.52 11.74 2.02
N GLU A 91 15.42 12.99 1.56
CA GLU A 91 14.41 13.93 2.04
C GLU A 91 13.92 14.88 0.92
N CYS A 92 13.21 14.35 -0.08
CA CYS A 92 12.14 15.03 -0.84
C CYS A 92 11.68 14.13 -2.00
N HIS A 93 10.40 14.18 -2.33
CA HIS A 93 9.89 13.56 -3.56
C HIS A 93 10.37 14.36 -4.79
N VAL A 94 10.54 13.71 -5.95
CA VAL A 94 10.74 14.42 -7.23
C VAL A 94 9.38 14.73 -7.86
N LEU A 95 9.24 15.92 -8.42
CA LEU A 95 8.05 16.33 -9.20
C LEU A 95 8.31 16.11 -10.69
N LEU A 96 7.36 15.49 -11.38
CA LEU A 96 7.44 15.09 -12.78
C LEU A 96 6.18 15.52 -13.52
N CYS A 97 6.34 15.87 -14.80
CA CYS A 97 5.21 15.93 -15.72
C CYS A 97 4.88 14.52 -16.23
N ASP A 98 3.67 14.32 -16.74
CA ASP A 98 3.18 12.99 -17.17
C ASP A 98 4.11 12.32 -18.20
N SER A 99 4.69 13.09 -19.12
CA SER A 99 5.63 12.57 -20.13
C SER A 99 6.93 12.05 -19.50
N CYS A 100 7.53 12.83 -18.61
CA CYS A 100 8.75 12.41 -17.91
C CYS A 100 8.50 11.29 -16.90
N ASP A 101 7.33 11.27 -16.25
CA ASP A 101 6.89 10.14 -15.42
C ASP A 101 6.84 8.86 -16.25
N THR A 102 6.15 8.88 -17.39
CA THR A 102 6.02 7.72 -18.29
C THR A 102 7.39 7.19 -18.72
N GLN A 103 8.26 8.06 -19.22
CA GLN A 103 9.59 7.65 -19.72
C GLN A 103 10.48 7.09 -18.61
N ARG A 104 10.48 7.73 -17.44
CA ARG A 104 11.37 7.36 -16.32
C ARG A 104 10.89 6.11 -15.59
N HIS A 105 9.58 5.90 -15.54
CA HIS A 105 8.97 4.77 -14.82
C HIS A 105 8.57 3.61 -15.72
N ALA A 106 8.83 3.69 -17.04
CA ALA A 106 8.64 2.59 -17.99
C ALA A 106 9.41 1.29 -17.66
N ALA A 107 10.41 1.35 -16.78
CA ALA A 107 11.13 0.18 -16.27
C ALA A 107 11.22 0.16 -14.73
N ALA A 108 10.55 1.10 -14.06
CA ALA A 108 10.62 1.32 -12.62
C ALA A 108 9.22 1.49 -12.02
N HIS A 109 8.32 0.58 -12.41
CA HIS A 109 6.90 0.66 -12.09
C HIS A 109 6.60 0.46 -10.60
N LEU A 110 7.55 -0.02 -9.78
CA LEU A 110 7.38 -0.16 -8.33
C LEU A 110 7.72 1.11 -7.55
N HIS A 111 8.08 2.19 -8.24
CA HIS A 111 8.28 3.45 -7.54
C HIS A 111 6.98 3.92 -6.89
N ASP A 112 7.10 4.34 -5.63
CA ASP A 112 6.01 4.98 -4.91
C ASP A 112 5.76 6.35 -5.55
N ARG A 113 4.57 6.49 -6.14
CA ARG A 113 4.19 7.61 -6.98
C ARG A 113 2.77 8.03 -6.68
N GLN A 114 2.54 9.33 -6.73
CA GLN A 114 1.23 9.92 -6.56
C GLN A 114 0.99 10.97 -7.64
N GLN A 115 -0.25 11.11 -8.08
CA GLN A 115 -0.69 12.17 -8.98
C GLN A 115 -1.70 13.06 -8.26
N TYR A 116 -1.52 14.37 -8.38
CA TYR A 116 -2.49 15.33 -7.88
C TYR A 116 -3.65 15.44 -8.87
N VAL A 117 -4.84 15.00 -8.45
CA VAL A 117 -6.03 14.97 -9.31
C VAL A 117 -6.89 16.21 -9.13
N ALA A 118 -7.73 16.50 -10.12
CA ALA A 118 -8.62 17.67 -10.12
C ALA A 118 -9.59 17.73 -8.91
N ALA A 119 -9.84 16.59 -8.26
CA ALA A 119 -10.60 16.48 -7.02
C ALA A 119 -9.84 16.98 -5.77
N GLY A 120 -8.64 17.55 -5.93
CA GLY A 120 -7.93 18.28 -4.86
C GLY A 120 -7.18 17.41 -3.86
N HIS A 121 -6.75 16.21 -4.27
CA HIS A 121 -5.98 15.31 -3.41
C HIS A 121 -4.91 14.56 -4.23
N TRP A 122 -3.94 14.00 -3.52
CA TRP A 122 -2.99 13.06 -4.10
C TRP A 122 -3.63 11.68 -4.20
N GLN A 123 -3.70 11.17 -5.42
CA GLN A 123 -4.08 9.79 -5.69
C GLN A 123 -2.81 8.98 -5.87
N ASP A 124 -2.70 7.85 -5.17
CA ASP A 124 -1.66 6.86 -5.45
C ASP A 124 -1.79 6.44 -6.91
N LEU A 125 -0.75 6.73 -7.70
CA LEU A 125 -0.71 6.22 -9.04
C LEU A 125 -0.47 4.73 -8.92
N PRO A 126 -1.24 3.89 -9.62
CA PRO A 126 -0.73 2.56 -9.87
C PRO A 126 0.66 2.71 -10.51
N SER A 127 1.61 1.87 -10.10
CA SER A 127 2.53 1.24 -11.04
C SER A 127 1.82 1.17 -12.39
N ALA A 128 2.22 1.92 -13.43
CA ALA A 128 1.34 2.32 -14.54
C ALA A 128 0.63 1.17 -15.30
N ASP A 129 0.99 -0.07 -14.97
CA ASP A 129 0.51 -1.31 -15.56
C ASP A 129 -0.36 -2.18 -14.64
N THR A 130 -0.50 -1.86 -13.34
CA THR A 130 -1.48 -2.57 -12.47
C THR A 130 -2.92 -2.17 -12.74
N ALA A 131 -3.18 -1.18 -13.60
CA ALA A 131 -4.54 -0.86 -14.07
C ALA A 131 -5.21 -2.06 -14.78
N ALA A 132 -4.42 -2.97 -15.37
CA ALA A 132 -4.90 -4.22 -15.94
C ALA A 132 -4.87 -5.41 -14.96
N GLY A 133 -4.38 -5.19 -13.73
CA GLY A 133 -4.25 -6.19 -12.69
C GLY A 133 -3.13 -7.21 -12.92
N TYR A 134 -2.08 -6.90 -13.69
CA TYR A 134 -0.91 -7.76 -13.88
C TYR A 134 0.37 -6.93 -14.11
N PHE A 135 1.55 -7.57 -14.08
CA PHE A 135 2.81 -6.91 -14.42
C PHE A 135 3.08 -6.97 -15.93
N PRO A 136 3.47 -5.85 -16.57
CA PRO A 136 3.50 -5.70 -18.04
C PRO A 136 4.73 -6.31 -18.71
N PHE A 137 5.63 -6.94 -17.95
CA PHE A 137 6.86 -7.47 -18.50
C PHE A 137 6.63 -8.85 -19.13
N LYS A 138 7.40 -9.17 -20.17
CA LYS A 138 7.34 -10.48 -20.85
C LYS A 138 8.44 -11.41 -20.32
N PRO A 139 8.25 -12.74 -20.39
CA PRO A 139 9.31 -13.69 -20.10
C PRO A 139 10.55 -13.41 -20.96
N THR A 140 11.73 -13.68 -20.41
CA THR A 140 13.02 -13.43 -21.10
C THR A 140 13.21 -14.30 -22.35
N SER A 141 12.76 -15.55 -22.30
CA SER A 141 12.85 -16.51 -23.40
C SER A 141 11.65 -17.44 -23.44
N CYS A 142 11.35 -17.98 -24.62
CA CYS A 142 10.33 -19.00 -24.76
C CYS A 142 10.88 -20.37 -24.35
N THR A 143 10.22 -21.05 -23.42
CA THR A 143 10.59 -22.42 -23.00
C THR A 143 10.36 -23.47 -24.08
N GLY A 144 9.51 -23.17 -25.09
CA GLY A 144 9.25 -24.06 -26.22
C GLY A 144 10.31 -24.00 -27.31
N CYS A 145 10.70 -22.80 -27.76
CA CYS A 145 11.65 -22.62 -28.87
C CYS A 145 13.00 -21.99 -28.50
N GLY A 146 13.19 -21.57 -27.24
CA GLY A 146 14.42 -20.94 -26.76
C GLY A 146 14.65 -19.50 -27.22
N GLN A 147 13.81 -18.96 -28.11
CA GLN A 147 13.97 -17.60 -28.65
C GLN A 147 13.55 -16.54 -27.63
N SER A 148 14.29 -15.43 -27.58
CA SER A 148 13.92 -14.23 -26.82
C SER A 148 13.10 -13.26 -27.68
N GLY A 149 12.28 -12.42 -27.06
CA GLY A 149 11.51 -11.37 -27.75
C GLY A 149 10.38 -11.85 -28.67
N CYS A 150 10.05 -13.14 -28.67
CA CYS A 150 9.09 -13.76 -29.58
C CYS A 150 7.68 -13.88 -28.98
N PHE A 151 7.19 -12.86 -28.28
CA PHE A 151 5.92 -12.91 -27.54
C PHE A 151 4.92 -11.85 -28.03
N GLU A 152 3.65 -12.23 -28.09
CA GLU A 152 2.53 -11.31 -28.35
C GLU A 152 2.56 -10.10 -27.39
N ALA A 153 1.96 -8.98 -27.81
CA ALA A 153 1.95 -7.74 -27.03
C ALA A 153 1.17 -7.90 -25.73
N GLU A 154 -0.04 -8.46 -25.83
CA GLU A 154 -0.96 -8.65 -24.72
C GLU A 154 -0.83 -10.06 -24.13
N PRO A 155 -1.10 -10.22 -22.82
CA PRO A 155 -1.17 -11.54 -22.23
C PRO A 155 -2.39 -12.31 -22.75
N CYS A 156 -2.20 -13.60 -23.03
CA CYS A 156 -3.25 -14.51 -23.45
C CYS A 156 -3.96 -15.21 -22.28
N ALA A 157 -3.36 -15.16 -21.08
CA ALA A 157 -3.91 -15.77 -19.87
C ALA A 157 -3.47 -14.98 -18.63
N LEU A 158 -4.32 -14.96 -17.59
CA LEU A 158 -4.04 -14.34 -16.31
C LEU A 158 -4.36 -15.33 -15.19
N GLN A 159 -3.50 -15.39 -14.18
CA GLN A 159 -3.67 -16.24 -13.00
C GLN A 159 -3.54 -15.37 -11.73
N PRO A 160 -4.46 -15.45 -10.77
CA PRO A 160 -4.32 -14.73 -9.50
C PRO A 160 -3.00 -15.09 -8.81
N LEU A 161 -2.23 -14.07 -8.41
CA LEU A 161 -1.01 -14.25 -7.64
C LEU A 161 -0.73 -13.00 -6.82
N ASP A 162 -0.79 -13.09 -5.50
CA ASP A 162 -0.39 -11.98 -4.64
C ASP A 162 1.13 -11.85 -4.64
N TYR A 163 1.65 -10.64 -4.54
CA TYR A 163 3.09 -10.37 -4.47
C TYR A 163 3.44 -9.53 -3.24
N ILE A 164 4.54 -9.87 -2.59
CA ILE A 164 5.18 -9.09 -1.54
C ILE A 164 6.23 -8.21 -2.21
N THR A 165 6.10 -6.90 -2.04
CA THR A 165 7.15 -5.93 -2.36
C THR A 165 7.71 -5.37 -1.06
N ARG A 166 8.74 -4.51 -1.16
CA ARG A 166 9.28 -3.80 -0.01
C ARG A 166 8.23 -2.95 0.71
N ASP A 167 7.23 -2.48 -0.02
CA ASP A 167 6.27 -1.48 0.45
C ASP A 167 4.91 -2.09 0.85
N GLY A 168 4.72 -3.40 0.66
CA GLY A 168 3.52 -4.12 1.12
C GLY A 168 3.15 -5.32 0.25
N ILE A 169 1.94 -5.83 0.46
CA ILE A 169 1.35 -6.86 -0.41
C ILE A 169 0.58 -6.16 -1.52
N ILE A 170 0.87 -6.52 -2.77
CA ILE A 170 0.17 -6.05 -3.95
C ILE A 170 -0.62 -7.23 -4.54
N GLU A 171 -1.92 -7.06 -4.64
CA GLU A 171 -2.78 -7.96 -5.40
C GLU A 171 -2.55 -7.73 -6.90
N ALA A 172 -1.96 -8.72 -7.57
CA ALA A 172 -1.79 -8.71 -9.02
C ALA A 172 -2.07 -10.09 -9.59
N LYS A 173 -2.00 -10.22 -10.91
CA LYS A 173 -2.12 -11.49 -11.63
C LYS A 173 -0.81 -11.78 -12.31
N ARG A 174 -0.41 -13.04 -12.29
CA ARG A 174 0.63 -13.60 -13.15
C ARG A 174 0.09 -13.63 -14.58
N ALA A 175 0.87 -13.12 -15.52
CA ALA A 175 0.51 -13.10 -16.93
C ALA A 175 1.17 -14.25 -17.71
N GLY A 176 0.41 -14.84 -18.63
CA GLY A 176 0.86 -15.82 -19.61
C GLY A 176 0.89 -15.20 -21.00
N PHE A 177 2.02 -15.31 -21.69
CA PHE A 177 2.22 -14.74 -23.03
C PHE A 177 2.39 -15.84 -24.06
N LYS A 178 1.72 -15.70 -25.20
CA LYS A 178 1.85 -16.65 -26.30
C LYS A 178 3.07 -16.32 -27.14
N CYS A 179 3.89 -17.33 -27.42
CA CYS A 179 5.03 -17.21 -28.31
C CYS A 179 4.55 -17.11 -29.77
N THR A 180 4.97 -16.08 -30.49
CA THR A 180 4.65 -15.89 -31.92
C THR A 180 5.36 -16.90 -32.82
N SER A 181 6.50 -17.45 -32.39
CA SER A 181 7.27 -18.42 -33.18
C SER A 181 6.77 -19.86 -33.05
N CYS A 182 6.43 -20.32 -31.84
CA CYS A 182 6.07 -21.72 -31.58
C CYS A 182 4.69 -21.91 -30.92
N SER A 183 3.91 -20.84 -30.75
CA SER A 183 2.58 -20.85 -30.12
C SER A 183 2.52 -21.35 -28.67
N THR A 184 3.66 -21.66 -28.04
CA THR A 184 3.72 -22.06 -26.63
C THR A 184 3.33 -20.88 -25.74
N VAL A 185 2.43 -21.12 -24.78
CA VAL A 185 2.12 -20.14 -23.73
C VAL A 185 3.18 -20.24 -22.65
N VAL A 186 3.84 -19.11 -22.37
CA VAL A 186 4.88 -19.02 -21.36
C VAL A 186 4.43 -18.05 -20.29
N TRP A 187 4.36 -18.55 -19.07
CA TRP A 187 4.05 -17.75 -17.89
C TRP A 187 5.30 -17.02 -17.39
N GLN A 188 5.10 -15.81 -16.87
CA GLN A 188 6.13 -15.09 -16.12
C GLN A 188 6.71 -15.98 -15.01
N GLN A 189 8.03 -16.02 -14.87
CA GLN A 189 8.72 -16.86 -13.88
C GLN A 189 9.13 -16.05 -12.66
N ALA A 190 9.37 -16.71 -11.52
CA ALA A 190 9.85 -16.08 -10.29
C ALA A 190 11.06 -15.15 -10.55
N GLU A 191 12.00 -15.60 -11.38
CA GLU A 191 13.19 -14.85 -11.79
C GLU A 191 12.87 -13.53 -12.48
N ASP A 192 11.79 -13.48 -13.27
CA ASP A 192 11.34 -12.24 -13.91
C ASP A 192 10.79 -11.23 -12.88
N PHE A 193 10.14 -11.72 -11.82
CA PHE A 193 9.67 -10.89 -10.70
C PHE A 193 10.82 -10.41 -9.81
N LEU A 194 11.85 -11.23 -9.59
CA LEU A 194 13.05 -10.84 -8.86
C LEU A 194 13.76 -9.64 -9.50
N ARG A 195 13.77 -9.56 -10.84
CA ARG A 195 14.34 -8.43 -11.58
C ARG A 195 13.65 -7.11 -11.28
N ILE A 196 12.38 -7.15 -10.91
CA ILE A 196 11.60 -5.97 -10.54
C ILE A 196 11.43 -5.85 -9.03
N LEU A 197 12.16 -6.60 -8.20
CA LEU A 197 12.06 -6.57 -6.73
C LEU A 197 10.68 -6.95 -6.18
N ALA A 198 9.92 -7.77 -6.92
CA ALA A 198 8.67 -8.37 -6.45
C ALA A 198 8.90 -9.85 -6.07
N TRP A 199 8.35 -10.27 -4.94
CA TRP A 199 8.38 -11.66 -4.50
C TRP A 199 6.97 -12.25 -4.55
N PRO A 200 6.73 -13.43 -5.12
CA PRO A 200 5.40 -14.05 -5.04
C PRO A 200 5.04 -14.34 -3.57
N ALA A 201 3.87 -13.87 -3.12
CA ALA A 201 3.36 -14.05 -1.76
C ALA A 201 2.68 -15.42 -1.57
N SER A 202 2.14 -16.01 -2.64
CA SER A 202 1.49 -17.32 -2.56
C SER A 202 2.50 -18.46 -2.57
N LEU A 203 2.60 -19.15 -1.43
CA LEU A 203 3.28 -20.44 -1.27
C LEU A 203 2.46 -21.65 -1.78
N SER A 204 1.27 -21.44 -2.37
CA SER A 204 0.47 -22.56 -2.86
C SER A 204 1.11 -23.21 -4.09
N SER A 205 1.35 -24.52 -4.02
CA SER A 205 1.86 -25.33 -5.13
C SER A 205 0.90 -25.39 -6.33
N SER A 206 -0.36 -24.95 -6.17
CA SER A 206 -1.33 -24.78 -7.27
C SER A 206 -1.09 -23.52 -8.10
N HIS A 207 -0.35 -22.53 -7.58
CA HIS A 207 -0.07 -21.26 -8.25
C HIS A 207 1.31 -21.22 -8.93
N VAL A 208 2.15 -22.22 -8.68
CA VAL A 208 3.54 -22.33 -9.20
C VAL A 208 3.62 -23.26 -10.43
N ARG A 209 2.53 -23.91 -10.83
CA ARG A 209 2.48 -24.78 -12.03
C ARG A 209 2.29 -23.99 -13.32
#